data_AF-A0A379IK84-F1
#
_entry.id   AF-A0A379IK84-F1
#
_cell.length_a   1.000
_cell.length_b   1.000
_cell.length_c   1.000
_cell.angle_alpha   90.00
_cell.angle_beta   90.00
_cell.angle_gamma   90.00
#
_symmetry.space_group_name_H-M   'P 1'
#
loop_
_entity.id
_entity.type
_entity.pdbx_description
1 polymer ?
#
loop_
_entity_poly.entity_id
_entity_poly.type
_entity_poly.pdbx_seq_one_letter_code
_entity_poly.pdbx_strand_id
1 'polypeptide(L)'
;MPRTKLRLLATHALGGSRKKLNETENVMDLQTVQLIVIPLVLGMLTLFVTWLHNSASISHQRTLRLRELVQSGSWRTVHPMVLVLDVREAFGIRVNLDARALRLALEYQDKAFSALKDYLSCRDFVHVAEDGRSFRRSKIPGAVQNYGNWSTYVPLIALFVYWLLMGLSSYLYKSGHTEALWLMPIAALSILAGIGIARNLRAANRLLKLPPIADVENESDR
;
A
#
# COMPACT_ATOMS: atom_id res chain seq x y z
N MET A 1 -11.59 34.00 74.70
CA MET A 1 -11.41 33.83 73.24
C MET A 1 -10.04 33.20 72.98
N PRO A 2 -9.96 31.96 72.47
CA PRO A 2 -9.33 31.76 71.15
C PRO A 2 -9.92 30.57 70.37
N ARG A 3 -10.69 30.81 69.31
CA ARG A 3 -11.22 29.77 68.40
C ARG A 3 -10.63 29.82 66.98
N THR A 4 -9.64 30.68 66.74
CA THR A 4 -9.12 30.97 65.40
C THR A 4 -7.86 30.18 65.02
N LYS A 5 -7.12 29.60 65.98
CA LYS A 5 -5.88 28.85 65.67
C LYS A 5 -6.08 27.42 65.16
N LEU A 6 -7.24 26.81 65.37
CA LEU A 6 -7.50 25.41 64.96
C LEU A 6 -7.98 25.26 63.51
N ARG A 7 -8.43 26.33 62.85
CA ARG A 7 -8.86 26.26 61.44
C ARG A 7 -7.71 26.33 60.43
N LEU A 8 -6.56 26.88 60.80
CA LEU A 8 -5.43 27.07 59.88
C LEU A 8 -4.54 25.82 59.73
N LEU A 9 -4.54 24.91 60.70
CA LEU A 9 -3.78 23.66 60.62
C LEU A 9 -4.51 22.56 59.84
N ALA A 10 -5.85 22.58 59.78
CA ALA A 10 -6.64 21.60 59.03
C ALA A 10 -6.59 21.83 57.51
N THR A 11 -6.45 23.08 57.05
CA THR A 11 -6.41 23.41 55.62
C THR A 11 -5.05 23.08 54.97
N HIS A 12 -3.95 23.08 55.73
CA HIS A 12 -2.64 22.69 55.21
C HIS A 12 -2.46 21.16 55.06
N ALA A 13 -3.11 20.36 55.90
CA ALA A 13 -3.05 18.90 55.81
C ALA A 13 -3.87 18.33 54.63
N LEU A 14 -4.99 18.96 54.28
CA LEU A 14 -5.86 18.52 53.18
C LEU A 14 -5.37 18.95 51.79
N GLY A 15 -4.59 20.03 51.70
CA GLY A 15 -3.98 20.50 50.44
C GLY A 15 -2.78 19.66 49.98
N GLY A 16 -2.00 19.12 50.92
CA GLY A 16 -0.84 18.25 50.59
C GLY A 16 -1.24 16.85 50.12
N SER A 17 -2.36 16.32 50.61
CA SER A 17 -2.83 14.97 50.27
C SER A 17 -3.38 14.87 48.84
N ARG A 18 -4.11 15.90 48.37
CA ARG A 18 -4.59 15.95 46.97
C ARG A 18 -3.46 16.11 45.95
N LYS A 19 -2.39 16.84 46.30
CA LYS A 19 -1.25 17.03 45.38
C LYS A 19 -0.44 15.74 45.21
N LYS A 20 -0.23 14.99 46.29
CA LYS A 20 0.40 13.67 46.25
C LYS A 20 -0.42 12.63 45.48
N LEU A 21 -1.75 12.64 45.61
CA LEU A 21 -2.62 11.70 44.88
C LEU A 21 -2.59 11.93 43.36
N ASN A 22 -2.65 13.19 42.90
CA ASN A 22 -2.56 13.51 41.46
C ASN A 22 -1.16 13.25 40.87
N GLU A 23 -0.09 13.38 41.66
CA GLU A 23 1.26 13.01 41.22
C GLU A 23 1.41 11.48 41.10
N THR A 24 0.88 10.70 42.04
CA THR A 24 0.94 9.22 41.95
C THR A 24 0.10 8.64 40.82
N GLU A 25 -1.05 9.25 40.49
CA GLU A 25 -1.91 8.79 39.40
C GLU A 25 -1.24 9.00 38.03
N ASN A 26 -0.60 10.15 37.81
CA ASN A 26 0.18 10.41 36.60
C ASN A 26 1.47 9.58 36.51
N VAL A 27 2.13 9.29 37.65
CA VAL A 27 3.35 8.47 37.67
C VAL A 27 3.03 7.01 37.38
N MET A 28 1.92 6.47 37.90
CA MET A 28 1.49 5.10 37.61
C MET A 28 1.06 4.96 36.14
N ASP A 29 0.41 5.97 35.55
CA ASP A 29 0.04 5.98 34.13
C ASP A 29 1.29 6.07 33.21
N LEU A 30 2.25 6.95 33.54
CA LEU A 30 3.51 7.07 32.80
C LEU A 30 4.38 5.81 32.90
N GLN A 31 4.44 5.19 34.08
CA GLN A 31 5.16 3.93 34.30
C GLN A 31 4.46 2.76 33.59
N THR A 32 3.13 2.69 33.58
CA THR A 32 2.39 1.64 32.86
C THR A 32 2.59 1.78 31.35
N VAL A 33 2.58 3.01 30.82
CA VAL A 33 2.92 3.30 29.42
C VAL A 33 4.37 2.92 29.11
N GLN A 34 5.33 3.27 29.97
CA GLN A 34 6.73 2.92 29.75
C GLN A 34 7.04 1.42 29.87
N LEU A 35 6.36 0.71 30.77
CA LEU A 35 6.66 -0.69 31.08
C LEU A 35 5.86 -1.68 30.22
N ILE A 36 4.70 -1.28 29.69
CA ILE A 36 3.83 -2.15 28.88
C ILE A 36 3.78 -1.69 27.43
N VAL A 37 3.52 -0.41 27.18
CA VAL A 37 3.31 0.09 25.81
C VAL A 37 4.63 0.17 25.05
N ILE A 38 5.70 0.69 25.65
CA ILE A 38 7.00 0.79 24.96
C ILE A 38 7.56 -0.59 24.55
N PRO A 39 7.63 -1.61 25.42
CA PRO A 39 8.14 -2.92 25.03
C PRO A 39 7.24 -3.63 24.02
N LEU A 40 5.93 -3.43 24.10
CA LEU A 40 4.98 -4.01 23.14
C LEU A 40 5.09 -3.35 21.77
N VAL A 41 5.26 -2.04 21.71
CA VAL A 41 5.55 -1.31 20.46
C VAL A 41 6.91 -1.74 19.90
N LEU A 42 7.96 -1.83 20.73
CA LEU A 42 9.28 -2.32 20.30
C LEU A 42 9.21 -3.77 19.80
N GLY A 43 8.46 -4.64 20.47
CA GLY A 43 8.22 -6.03 20.07
C GLY A 43 7.51 -6.12 18.72
N MET A 44 6.45 -5.32 18.52
CA MET A 44 5.76 -5.21 17.24
C MET A 44 6.68 -4.68 16.13
N LEU A 45 7.50 -3.66 16.43
CA LEU A 45 8.44 -3.06 15.46
C LEU A 45 9.55 -4.04 15.08
N THR A 46 10.11 -4.77 16.05
CA THR A 46 11.13 -5.80 15.81
C THR A 46 10.57 -6.98 15.04
N LEU A 47 9.36 -7.46 15.37
CA LEU A 47 8.65 -8.46 14.57
C LEU A 47 8.39 -7.98 13.15
N PHE A 48 7.98 -6.72 12.98
CA PHE A 48 7.75 -6.13 11.66
C PHE A 48 9.05 -6.02 10.84
N VAL A 49 10.14 -5.55 11.43
CA VAL A 49 11.47 -5.49 10.76
C VAL A 49 11.95 -6.90 10.41
N THR A 50 11.83 -7.85 11.33
CA THR A 50 12.23 -9.25 11.09
C THR A 50 11.38 -9.88 9.98
N TRP A 51 10.07 -9.61 9.98
CA TRP A 51 9.16 -10.05 8.94
C TRP A 51 9.50 -9.43 7.58
N LEU A 52 9.81 -8.13 7.54
CA LEU A 52 10.27 -7.46 6.31
C LEU A 52 11.57 -8.07 5.79
N HIS A 53 12.54 -8.34 6.67
CA HIS A 53 13.84 -8.89 6.29
C HIS A 53 13.72 -10.32 5.75
N ASN A 54 12.96 -11.18 6.43
CA ASN A 54 12.67 -12.54 5.96
C ASN A 54 11.87 -12.53 4.65
N SER A 55 10.90 -11.62 4.51
CA SER A 55 10.16 -11.48 3.27
C SER A 55 11.05 -11.01 2.12
N ALA A 56 12.00 -10.11 2.39
CA ALA A 56 12.96 -9.62 1.41
C ALA A 56 13.95 -10.70 0.97
N SER A 57 14.47 -11.53 1.89
CA SER A 57 15.42 -12.60 1.54
C SER A 57 14.77 -13.69 0.69
N ILE A 58 13.54 -14.11 1.04
CA ILE A 58 12.74 -15.06 0.27
C ILE A 58 12.41 -14.48 -1.11
N SER A 59 12.04 -13.18 -1.17
CA SER A 59 11.83 -12.49 -2.44
C SER A 59 13.10 -12.43 -3.29
N HIS A 60 14.28 -12.32 -2.68
CA HIS A 60 15.55 -12.26 -3.42
C HIS A 60 15.87 -13.60 -4.09
N GLN A 61 15.78 -14.71 -3.37
CA GLN A 61 16.00 -16.05 -3.94
C GLN A 61 15.04 -16.35 -5.09
N ARG A 62 13.75 -16.01 -4.92
CA ARG A 62 12.73 -16.28 -5.95
C ARG A 62 12.90 -15.40 -7.20
N THR A 63 13.49 -14.21 -7.05
CA THR A 63 13.76 -13.30 -8.18
C THR A 63 15.06 -13.63 -8.93
N LEU A 64 15.99 -14.38 -8.34
CA LEU A 64 17.21 -14.84 -9.00
C LEU A 64 16.91 -15.77 -10.18
N ARG A 65 16.04 -16.77 -10.00
CA ARG A 65 15.62 -17.67 -11.10
C ARG A 65 14.97 -16.90 -12.25
N LEU A 66 14.15 -15.90 -11.94
CA LEU A 66 13.56 -15.03 -12.96
C LEU A 66 14.63 -14.19 -13.69
N ARG A 67 15.68 -13.75 -12.97
CA ARG A 67 16.82 -13.03 -13.54
C ARG A 67 17.61 -13.90 -14.49
N GLU A 68 17.87 -15.15 -14.13
CA GLU A 68 18.53 -16.14 -14.98
C GLU A 68 17.70 -16.42 -16.24
N LEU A 69 16.37 -16.54 -16.11
CA LEU A 69 15.49 -16.68 -17.28
C LEU A 69 15.60 -15.47 -18.22
N VAL A 70 15.59 -14.23 -17.69
CA VAL A 70 15.76 -13.00 -18.48
C VAL A 70 17.12 -12.97 -19.16
N GLN A 71 18.21 -13.23 -18.43
CA GLN A 71 19.58 -13.18 -18.94
C GLN A 71 19.86 -14.27 -19.99
N SER A 72 19.32 -15.47 -19.79
CA SER A 72 19.47 -16.58 -20.74
C SER A 72 18.60 -16.42 -21.99
N GLY A 73 17.61 -15.53 -21.98
CA GLY A 73 16.64 -15.37 -23.07
C GLY A 73 15.66 -16.55 -23.24
N SER A 74 15.75 -17.56 -22.36
CA SER A 74 14.96 -18.79 -22.43
C SER A 74 13.45 -18.57 -22.29
N TRP A 75 13.03 -17.44 -21.72
CA TRP A 75 11.62 -17.04 -21.62
C TRP A 75 10.89 -16.99 -22.98
N ARG A 76 11.62 -16.83 -24.09
CA ARG A 76 11.08 -16.87 -25.46
C ARG A 76 10.61 -18.26 -25.88
N THR A 77 11.34 -19.30 -25.47
CA THR A 77 11.13 -20.69 -25.92
C THR A 77 10.45 -21.57 -24.87
N VAL A 78 10.52 -21.18 -23.59
CA VAL A 78 9.89 -21.91 -22.48
C VAL A 78 8.37 -21.94 -22.62
N HIS A 79 7.77 -23.09 -22.29
CA HIS A 79 6.33 -23.30 -22.32
C HIS A 79 5.58 -22.23 -21.49
N PRO A 80 4.48 -21.61 -21.99
CA PRO A 80 3.78 -20.51 -21.31
C PRO A 80 3.42 -20.78 -19.85
N MET A 81 3.03 -22.02 -19.53
CA MET A 81 2.67 -22.43 -18.17
C MET A 81 3.86 -22.40 -17.20
N VAL A 82 5.05 -22.77 -17.66
CA VAL A 82 6.27 -22.76 -16.84
C VAL A 82 6.65 -21.33 -16.52
N LEU A 83 6.57 -20.44 -17.52
CA LEU A 83 6.79 -19.00 -17.32
C LEU A 83 5.82 -18.40 -16.28
N VAL A 84 4.54 -18.77 -16.36
CA VAL A 84 3.53 -18.34 -15.38
C VAL A 84 3.86 -18.87 -13.99
N LEU A 85 4.27 -20.13 -13.85
CA LEU A 85 4.67 -20.71 -12.56
C LEU A 85 5.89 -20.01 -11.96
N ASP A 86 6.94 -19.79 -12.76
CA ASP A 86 8.16 -19.12 -12.31
C ASP A 86 7.87 -17.68 -11.86
N VAL A 87 7.02 -16.94 -12.59
CA VAL A 87 6.58 -15.60 -12.18
C VAL A 87 5.71 -15.64 -10.92
N ARG A 88 4.79 -16.62 -10.80
CA ARG A 88 3.97 -16.78 -9.59
C ARG A 88 4.81 -17.05 -8.37
N GLU A 89 5.82 -17.91 -8.51
CA GLU A 89 6.76 -18.22 -7.45
C GLU A 89 7.58 -16.97 -7.09
N ALA A 90 8.16 -16.29 -8.09
CA ALA A 90 8.93 -15.05 -7.94
C ALA A 90 8.19 -13.95 -7.16
N PHE A 91 6.91 -13.73 -7.46
CA PHE A 91 6.13 -12.64 -6.87
C PHE A 91 5.15 -13.09 -5.77
N GLY A 92 5.09 -14.39 -5.45
CA GLY A 92 4.14 -14.93 -4.47
C GLY A 92 2.67 -14.79 -4.86
N ILE A 93 2.38 -14.74 -6.16
CA ILE A 93 1.04 -14.45 -6.69
C ILE A 93 0.30 -15.75 -6.99
N ARG A 94 -0.97 -15.85 -6.56
CA ARG A 94 -1.82 -17.03 -6.78
C ARG A 94 -2.85 -16.88 -7.91
N VAL A 95 -2.90 -15.72 -8.55
CA VAL A 95 -3.95 -15.38 -9.52
C VAL A 95 -3.56 -15.79 -10.94
N ASN A 96 -4.53 -15.94 -11.85
CA ASN A 96 -4.30 -16.18 -13.27
C ASN A 96 -3.53 -15.03 -13.92
N LEU A 97 -2.44 -15.39 -14.59
CA LEU A 97 -1.55 -14.46 -15.29
C LEU A 97 -1.61 -14.81 -16.78
N ASP A 98 -1.75 -13.79 -17.62
CA ASP A 98 -1.61 -13.95 -19.06
C ASP A 98 -0.13 -14.12 -19.43
N ALA A 99 0.23 -15.29 -19.95
CA ALA A 99 1.60 -15.60 -20.37
C ALA A 99 2.10 -14.70 -21.50
N ARG A 100 1.20 -14.21 -22.39
CA ARG A 100 1.59 -13.28 -23.46
C ARG A 100 2.06 -11.95 -22.89
N ALA A 101 1.35 -11.44 -21.88
CA ALA A 101 1.71 -10.19 -21.22
C ALA A 101 3.02 -10.32 -20.43
N LEU A 102 3.26 -11.48 -19.83
CA LEU A 102 4.52 -11.77 -19.14
C LEU A 102 5.70 -11.79 -20.11
N ARG A 103 5.57 -12.46 -21.26
CA ARG A 103 6.61 -12.46 -22.30
C ARG A 103 6.89 -11.05 -22.82
N LEU A 104 5.83 -10.32 -23.14
CA LEU A 104 5.95 -8.93 -23.57
C LEU A 104 6.67 -8.07 -22.52
N ALA A 105 6.35 -8.24 -21.24
CA ALA A 105 7.03 -7.52 -20.15
C ALA A 105 8.52 -7.87 -20.07
N LEU A 106 8.88 -9.15 -20.24
CA LEU A 106 10.27 -9.62 -20.19
C LEU A 106 11.08 -9.20 -21.42
N GLU A 107 10.42 -8.97 -22.55
CA GLU A 107 11.06 -8.52 -23.79
C GLU A 107 11.64 -7.11 -23.69
N TYR A 108 11.12 -6.27 -22.78
CA TYR A 108 11.71 -4.99 -22.42
C TYR A 108 12.96 -5.15 -21.55
N GLN A 109 13.94 -5.98 -21.94
CA GLN A 109 15.16 -6.37 -21.21
C GLN A 109 15.59 -5.44 -20.05
N ASP A 110 16.01 -4.20 -20.35
CA ASP A 110 16.48 -3.21 -19.35
C ASP A 110 15.42 -2.78 -18.32
N LYS A 111 14.15 -2.88 -18.71
CA LYS A 111 12.97 -2.53 -17.90
C LYS A 111 12.14 -3.77 -17.55
N ALA A 112 12.63 -4.98 -17.79
CA ALA A 112 11.83 -6.21 -17.73
C ALA A 112 11.18 -6.39 -16.35
N PHE A 113 11.96 -6.24 -15.29
CA PHE A 113 11.46 -6.34 -13.92
C PHE A 113 10.47 -5.22 -13.56
N SER A 114 10.72 -3.99 -14.03
CA SER A 114 9.80 -2.86 -13.78
C SER A 114 8.49 -3.05 -14.54
N ALA A 115 8.56 -3.48 -15.81
CA ALA A 115 7.39 -3.75 -16.64
C ALA A 115 6.57 -4.92 -16.07
N LEU A 116 7.24 -5.99 -15.62
CA LEU A 116 6.59 -7.13 -15.00
C LEU A 116 5.92 -6.73 -13.68
N LYS A 117 6.61 -6.00 -12.81
CA LYS A 117 6.04 -5.48 -11.56
C LYS A 117 4.84 -4.57 -11.82
N ASP A 118 4.98 -3.64 -12.77
CA ASP A 118 3.90 -2.73 -13.14
C ASP A 118 2.71 -3.53 -13.70
N TYR A 119 2.93 -4.52 -14.56
CA TYR A 119 1.88 -5.38 -15.12
C TYR A 119 1.14 -6.16 -14.02
N LEU A 120 1.87 -6.79 -13.10
CA LEU A 120 1.28 -7.53 -11.99
C LEU A 120 0.42 -6.64 -11.09
N SER A 121 0.78 -5.36 -10.94
CA SER A 121 -0.01 -4.39 -10.15
C SER A 121 -1.24 -3.82 -10.88
N CYS A 122 -1.27 -3.85 -12.21
CA CYS A 122 -2.31 -3.19 -13.00
C CYS A 122 -2.98 -4.09 -14.04
N ARG A 123 -2.93 -5.41 -13.83
CA ARG A 123 -3.47 -6.43 -14.75
C ARG A 123 -4.89 -6.13 -15.24
N ASP A 124 -5.77 -5.63 -14.38
CA ASP A 124 -7.16 -5.38 -14.73
C ASP A 124 -7.35 -4.12 -15.62
N PHE A 125 -6.29 -3.31 -15.77
CA PHE A 125 -6.27 -2.07 -16.55
C PHE A 125 -5.54 -2.19 -17.90
N VAL A 126 -4.81 -3.30 -18.12
CA VAL A 126 -3.90 -3.46 -19.26
C VAL A 126 -4.00 -4.88 -19.84
N HIS A 127 -4.08 -4.97 -21.16
CA HIS A 127 -4.01 -6.22 -21.92
C HIS A 127 -2.91 -6.12 -22.98
N VAL A 128 -2.53 -7.26 -23.53
CA VAL A 128 -1.65 -7.30 -24.71
C VAL A 128 -2.48 -6.97 -25.95
N ALA A 129 -1.93 -6.15 -26.83
CA ALA A 129 -2.49 -5.91 -28.15
C ALA A 129 -2.60 -7.22 -28.96
N GLU A 130 -3.50 -7.24 -29.95
CA GLU A 130 -3.69 -8.42 -30.82
C GLU A 130 -2.41 -8.75 -31.61
N ASP A 131 -1.58 -7.75 -31.89
CA ASP A 131 -0.26 -7.88 -32.51
C ASP A 131 0.80 -8.53 -31.58
N GLY A 132 0.55 -8.62 -30.27
CA GLY A 132 1.49 -9.16 -29.29
C GLY A 132 2.66 -8.24 -28.93
N ARG A 133 2.76 -7.04 -29.52
CA ARG A 133 3.98 -6.19 -29.47
C ARG A 133 3.87 -5.00 -28.53
N SER A 134 2.67 -4.70 -28.06
CA SER A 134 2.40 -3.53 -27.22
C SER A 134 1.37 -3.81 -26.13
N PHE A 135 1.50 -3.08 -25.02
CA PHE A 135 0.47 -3.03 -23.99
C PHE A 135 -0.62 -2.08 -24.44
N ARG A 136 -1.88 -2.53 -24.39
CA ARG A 136 -3.08 -1.72 -24.61
C ARG A 136 -3.96 -1.74 -23.38
N ARG A 137 -4.92 -0.83 -23.31
CA ARG A 137 -5.87 -0.77 -22.18
C ARG A 137 -6.87 -1.91 -22.24
N SER A 138 -7.41 -2.29 -21.09
CA SER A 138 -8.61 -3.12 -21.06
C SER A 138 -9.74 -2.39 -21.79
N LYS A 139 -10.41 -3.10 -22.72
CA LYS A 139 -11.50 -2.55 -23.54
C LYS A 139 -12.70 -2.30 -22.63
N ILE A 140 -12.83 -1.08 -22.11
CA ILE A 140 -14.15 -0.49 -21.87
C ILE A 140 -14.54 0.19 -23.21
N PRO A 141 -15.61 -0.24 -23.89
CA PRO A 141 -16.01 0.37 -25.16
C PRO A 141 -16.27 1.88 -24.99
N GLY A 142 -15.64 2.71 -25.83
CA GLY A 142 -15.80 4.17 -25.83
C GLY A 142 -14.78 4.97 -25.00
N ALA A 143 -13.80 4.34 -24.34
CA ALA A 143 -12.84 5.06 -23.50
C ALA A 143 -11.73 5.74 -24.32
N VAL A 144 -11.67 7.07 -24.21
CA VAL A 144 -10.62 7.95 -24.77
C VAL A 144 -9.21 7.41 -24.49
N GLN A 145 -8.33 7.50 -25.50
CA GLN A 145 -6.97 6.93 -25.56
C GLN A 145 -5.97 7.46 -24.51
N ASN A 146 -6.36 8.26 -23.50
CA ASN A 146 -5.48 8.68 -22.40
C ASN A 146 -6.05 8.39 -20.98
N TYR A 147 -5.36 7.61 -20.14
CA TYR A 147 -5.60 7.56 -18.68
C TYR A 147 -5.16 8.90 -18.05
N GLY A 148 -4.55 9.81 -18.83
CA GLY A 148 -4.40 11.22 -18.54
C GLY A 148 -3.87 11.49 -17.13
N ASN A 149 -4.44 12.48 -16.48
CA ASN A 149 -4.14 12.84 -15.10
C ASN A 149 -5.01 12.07 -14.10
N TRP A 150 -5.62 10.93 -14.47
CA TRP A 150 -6.49 10.17 -13.55
C TRP A 150 -5.75 9.66 -12.31
N SER A 151 -4.45 9.32 -12.43
CA SER A 151 -3.64 8.98 -11.24
C SER A 151 -3.52 10.14 -10.24
N THR A 152 -3.73 11.38 -10.70
CA THR A 152 -3.73 12.61 -9.89
C THR A 152 -5.13 12.93 -9.38
N TYR A 153 -6.18 12.70 -10.18
CA TYR A 153 -7.56 13.00 -9.78
C TYR A 153 -8.14 11.98 -8.79
N VAL A 154 -7.84 10.69 -8.94
CA VAL A 154 -8.33 9.65 -8.03
C VAL A 154 -8.02 9.91 -6.55
N PRO A 155 -6.78 10.26 -6.14
CA PRO A 155 -6.50 10.56 -4.73
C PRO A 155 -7.19 11.85 -4.28
N LEU A 156 -7.38 12.84 -5.17
CA LEU A 156 -8.13 14.07 -4.85
C LEU A 156 -9.61 13.77 -4.60
N ILE A 157 -10.22 12.92 -5.42
CA ILE A 157 -11.61 12.47 -5.25
C ILE A 157 -11.74 11.69 -3.94
N ALA A 158 -10.82 10.78 -3.66
CA ALA A 158 -10.82 10.02 -2.40
C ALA A 158 -10.68 10.94 -1.18
N LEU A 159 -9.82 11.97 -1.25
CA LEU A 159 -9.66 12.97 -0.20
C LEU A 159 -10.94 13.80 -0.02
N PHE A 160 -11.60 14.18 -1.11
CA PHE A 160 -12.87 14.90 -1.06
C PHE A 160 -13.98 14.05 -0.43
N VAL A 161 -14.08 12.78 -0.82
CA VAL A 161 -15.03 11.82 -0.24
C VAL A 161 -14.76 11.60 1.26
N TYR A 162 -13.50 11.44 1.65
CA TYR A 162 -13.08 11.37 3.05
C TYR A 162 -13.55 12.61 3.83
N TRP A 163 -13.27 13.80 3.31
CA TRP A 163 -13.65 15.06 3.96
C TRP A 163 -15.18 15.15 4.15
N LEU A 164 -15.94 14.77 3.13
CA LEU A 164 -17.40 14.77 3.16
C LEU A 164 -17.95 13.76 4.17
N LEU A 165 -17.39 12.54 4.22
CA LEU A 165 -17.76 11.51 5.19
C LEU A 165 -17.43 11.92 6.63
N MET A 166 -16.28 12.57 6.85
CA MET A 166 -15.90 13.08 8.17
C MET A 166 -16.81 14.24 8.61
N GLY A 167 -17.15 15.15 7.70
CA GLY A 167 -18.11 16.22 7.96
C GLY A 167 -19.50 15.69 8.30
N LEU A 168 -19.96 14.69 7.54
CA LEU A 168 -21.24 14.03 7.78
C LEU A 168 -21.25 13.27 9.12
N SER A 169 -20.16 12.56 9.44
CA SER A 169 -19.98 11.87 10.71
C SER A 169 -20.08 12.83 11.89
N SER A 170 -19.36 13.96 11.82
CA SER A 170 -19.38 14.99 12.87
C SER A 170 -20.76 15.61 13.05
N TYR A 171 -21.45 15.93 11.94
CA TYR A 171 -22.80 16.49 11.99
C TYR A 171 -23.80 15.51 12.62
N LEU A 172 -23.82 14.26 12.17
CA LEU A 172 -24.75 13.23 12.68
C LEU A 172 -24.47 12.86 14.14
N TYR A 173 -23.20 12.82 14.54
CA TYR A 173 -22.82 12.62 15.93
C TYR A 173 -23.36 13.73 16.83
N LYS A 174 -23.26 14.99 16.39
CA LYS A 174 -23.82 16.14 17.11
C LYS A 174 -25.35 16.10 17.20
N SER A 175 -26.03 15.52 16.21
CA SER A 175 -27.48 15.30 16.21
C SER A 175 -27.94 14.10 17.05
N GLY A 176 -27.03 13.41 17.74
CA GLY A 176 -27.37 12.32 18.68
C GLY A 176 -27.32 10.91 18.08
N HIS A 177 -26.90 10.76 16.82
CA HIS A 177 -26.73 9.45 16.19
C HIS A 177 -25.32 8.91 16.43
N THR A 178 -25.14 8.11 17.47
CA THR A 178 -23.84 7.51 17.84
C THR A 178 -23.30 6.55 16.78
N GLU A 179 -24.19 5.95 15.97
CA GLU A 179 -23.83 5.10 14.83
C GLU A 179 -22.99 5.82 13.77
N ALA A 180 -23.01 7.16 13.75
CA ALA A 180 -22.21 7.97 12.83
C ALA A 180 -20.70 7.81 13.02
N LEU A 181 -20.24 7.27 14.15
CA LEU A 181 -18.83 6.94 14.37
C LEU A 181 -18.31 5.86 13.40
N TRP A 182 -19.19 4.97 12.90
CA TRP A 182 -18.82 3.97 11.90
C TRP A 182 -18.42 4.56 10.55
N LEU A 183 -18.78 5.81 10.28
CA LEU A 183 -18.35 6.51 9.07
C LEU A 183 -16.86 6.85 9.09
N MET A 184 -16.22 6.96 10.26
CA MET A 184 -14.79 7.27 10.38
C MET A 184 -13.88 6.18 9.78
N PRO A 185 -14.02 4.88 10.12
CA PRO A 185 -13.23 3.84 9.47
C PRO A 185 -13.56 3.68 7.99
N ILE A 186 -14.82 3.89 7.57
CA ILE A 186 -15.20 3.89 6.14
C ILE A 186 -14.50 5.02 5.39
N ALA A 187 -14.46 6.22 5.98
CA ALA A 187 -13.72 7.35 5.43
C ALA A 187 -12.23 7.02 5.29
N ALA A 188 -11.60 6.44 6.33
CA ALA A 188 -10.20 6.03 6.27
C ALA A 188 -9.93 5.00 5.15
N LEU A 189 -10.82 4.01 5.00
CA LEU A 189 -10.73 3.02 3.92
C LEU A 189 -10.84 3.64 2.53
N SER A 190 -11.63 4.72 2.37
CA SER A 190 -11.75 5.42 1.09
C SER A 190 -10.43 6.03 0.61
N ILE A 191 -9.63 6.59 1.52
CA ILE A 191 -8.29 7.12 1.19
C ILE A 191 -7.37 5.98 0.76
N LEU A 192 -7.35 4.88 1.51
CA LEU A 192 -6.52 3.72 1.20
C LEU A 192 -6.87 3.13 -0.17
N ALA A 193 -8.17 2.99 -0.46
CA ALA A 193 -8.66 2.56 -1.76
C ALA A 193 -8.22 3.53 -2.87
N GLY A 194 -8.37 4.84 -2.66
CA GLY A 194 -7.93 5.87 -3.62
C GLY A 194 -6.44 5.81 -3.92
N ILE A 195 -5.59 5.68 -2.89
CA ILE A 195 -4.13 5.53 -3.06
C ILE A 195 -3.81 4.24 -3.83
N GLY A 196 -4.47 3.13 -3.52
CA GLY A 196 -4.30 1.86 -4.20
C GLY A 196 -4.60 1.96 -5.70
N ILE A 197 -5.77 2.51 -6.04
CA ILE A 197 -6.19 2.71 -7.43
C ILE A 197 -5.23 3.67 -8.15
N ALA A 198 -4.81 4.77 -7.52
CA ALA A 198 -3.89 5.73 -8.10
C ALA A 198 -2.52 5.10 -8.44
N ARG A 199 -2.00 4.22 -7.56
CA ARG A 199 -0.76 3.46 -7.81
C ARG A 199 -0.91 2.54 -9.02
N ASN A 200 -2.02 1.82 -9.11
CA ASN A 200 -2.29 0.89 -10.22
C ASN A 200 -2.46 1.65 -11.56
N LEU A 201 -3.16 2.79 -11.56
CA LEU A 201 -3.28 3.64 -12.75
C LEU A 201 -1.93 4.22 -13.18
N ARG A 202 -1.06 4.59 -12.23
CA ARG A 202 0.30 5.07 -12.54
C ARG A 202 1.16 3.96 -13.13
N ALA A 203 1.04 2.72 -12.65
CA ALA A 203 1.69 1.56 -13.24
C ALA A 203 1.19 1.29 -14.66
N ALA A 204 -0.13 1.27 -14.88
CA ALA A 204 -0.73 1.12 -16.20
C ALA A 204 -0.24 2.21 -17.18
N ASN A 205 -0.20 3.47 -16.73
CA ASN A 205 0.31 4.58 -17.52
C ASN A 205 1.78 4.44 -17.93
N ARG A 206 2.61 3.81 -17.10
CA ARG A 206 4.01 3.55 -17.45
C ARG A 206 4.13 2.46 -18.51
N LEU A 207 3.33 1.40 -18.43
CA LEU A 207 3.31 0.33 -19.44
C LEU A 207 2.83 0.81 -20.80
N LEU A 208 1.77 1.63 -20.84
CA LEU A 208 1.23 2.16 -22.10
C LEU A 208 2.17 3.14 -22.81
N LYS A 209 3.14 3.71 -22.09
CA LYS A 209 4.17 4.61 -22.63
C LYS A 209 5.41 3.86 -23.12
N LEU A 210 5.47 2.54 -22.92
CA LEU A 210 6.56 1.76 -23.47
C LEU A 210 6.45 1.72 -25.00
N PRO A 211 7.57 1.91 -25.73
CA PRO A 211 7.56 1.85 -27.18
C PRO A 211 7.20 0.43 -27.62
N PRO A 212 6.46 0.24 -28.73
CA PRO A 212 6.23 -1.09 -29.27
C PRO A 212 7.57 -1.76 -29.61
N ILE A 213 7.68 -3.06 -29.37
CA ILE A 213 8.88 -3.82 -29.75
C ILE A 213 8.87 -3.95 -31.27
N ALA A 214 9.87 -3.34 -31.92
CA ALA A 214 10.13 -3.55 -33.34
C ALA A 214 10.60 -4.99 -33.57
N ASP A 215 10.31 -5.54 -34.75
CA ASP A 215 10.82 -6.87 -35.12
C ASP A 215 12.34 -6.89 -34.95
N VAL A 216 12.81 -7.71 -34.00
CA VAL A 216 14.23 -7.92 -33.67
C VAL A 216 14.98 -8.60 -34.84
N GLU A 217 14.33 -8.82 -35.99
CA GLU A 217 14.89 -9.47 -37.17
C GLU A 217 15.81 -8.58 -38.04
N ASN A 218 16.01 -7.29 -37.72
CA ASN A 218 16.86 -6.40 -38.56
C ASN A 218 18.12 -5.84 -37.88
N GLU A 219 18.51 -6.37 -36.72
CA GLU A 219 19.74 -5.92 -36.02
C GLU A 219 20.88 -6.96 -36.02
N SER A 220 20.69 -8.13 -36.65
CA SER A 220 21.80 -9.07 -36.90
C SER A 220 22.62 -8.78 -38.16
N ASP A 221 22.23 -7.77 -38.95
CA ASP A 221 22.87 -7.39 -40.23
C ASP A 221 23.51 -5.99 -40.20
N ARG A 222 23.86 -5.47 -39.01
CA ARG A 222 24.65 -4.23 -38.87
C ARG A 222 25.86 -4.40 -37.97
#